data_AF-A0A383F7B7-F1
#
_entry.id   AF-A0A383F7B7-F1
#
_cell.length_a   1.000
_cell.length_b   1.000
_cell.length_c   1.000
_cell.angle_alpha   90.00
_cell.angle_beta   90.00
_cell.angle_gamma   90.00
#
_symmetry.space_group_name_H-M   'P 1'
#
loop_
_entity.id
_entity.type
_entity.pdbx_description
1 polymer ?
#
loop_
_entity_poly.entity_id
_entity_poly.type
_entity_poly.pdbx_seq_one_letter_code
_entity_poly.pdbx_strand_id
1 'polypeptide(L)'
;MKKNKNNGFTLIELIMVMIILGILSAVAIPRYLETIEKSEVASEDAVIDKICVALENHAQHKMLTKGRRIWPENPFDALVTVPQTYTTDGDDADADNEWTFVNYYTDDNVAEISGEITHQRADNT
;
A
#
# COMPACT_ATOMS: atom_id res chain seq x y z
N MET A 1 -28.74 -44.29 -34.04
CA MET A 1 -28.91 -42.87 -33.65
C MET A 1 -29.00 -42.78 -32.13
N LYS A 2 -27.98 -42.23 -31.45
CA LYS A 2 -28.04 -41.92 -30.02
C LYS A 2 -28.95 -40.69 -29.84
N LYS A 3 -30.04 -40.82 -29.08
CA LYS A 3 -30.88 -39.68 -28.69
C LYS A 3 -30.13 -38.89 -27.62
N ASN A 4 -29.61 -37.72 -27.96
CA ASN A 4 -29.09 -36.77 -26.98
C ASN A 4 -30.29 -36.23 -26.18
N LYS A 5 -30.32 -36.55 -24.88
CA LYS A 5 -31.35 -36.08 -23.96
C LYS A 5 -30.90 -34.68 -23.50
N ASN A 6 -31.39 -33.65 -24.19
CA ASN A 6 -31.12 -32.26 -23.83
C ASN A 6 -31.95 -31.94 -22.58
N ASN A 7 -31.40 -32.24 -21.40
CA ASN A 7 -31.96 -31.78 -20.13
C ASN A 7 -31.67 -30.27 -20.01
N GLY A 8 -32.67 -29.45 -20.36
CA GLY A 8 -32.61 -28.01 -20.11
C GLY A 8 -32.70 -27.69 -18.62
N PHE A 9 -32.09 -26.57 -18.22
CA PHE A 9 -32.20 -26.02 -16.86
C PHE A 9 -33.65 -25.65 -16.55
N THR A 10 -34.11 -25.93 -15.33
CA THR A 10 -35.45 -25.51 -14.89
C THR A 10 -35.40 -24.09 -14.31
N LEU A 11 -36.52 -23.35 -14.42
CA LEU A 11 -36.63 -22.01 -13.83
C LEU A 11 -36.45 -22.04 -12.31
N ILE A 12 -36.90 -23.11 -11.65
CA ILE A 12 -36.78 -23.25 -10.19
C ILE A 12 -35.31 -23.42 -9.77
N GLU A 13 -34.49 -24.15 -10.54
CA GLU A 13 -33.06 -24.27 -10.27
C GLU A 13 -32.36 -22.91 -10.36
N LEU A 14 -32.69 -22.09 -11.35
CA LEU A 14 -32.12 -20.76 -11.48
C LEU A 14 -32.50 -19.84 -10.31
N ILE A 15 -33.77 -19.89 -9.88
CA ILE A 15 -34.27 -19.10 -8.74
C ILE A 15 -33.58 -19.53 -7.44
N MET A 16 -33.43 -20.84 -7.21
CA MET A 16 -32.78 -21.34 -6.00
C MET A 16 -31.31 -20.90 -5.93
N VAL A 17 -30.58 -20.93 -7.05
CA VAL A 17 -29.21 -20.43 -7.15
C VAL A 17 -29.13 -18.93 -6.84
N MET A 18 -30.05 -18.13 -7.39
CA MET A 18 -30.10 -16.69 -7.13
C MET A 18 -30.35 -16.38 -5.64
N ILE A 19 -31.23 -17.14 -4.97
CA ILE A 19 -31.48 -17.00 -3.53
C ILE A 19 -30.21 -17.30 -2.73
N ILE A 20 -29.52 -18.40 -3.04
CA ILE A 20 -28.27 -18.77 -2.35
C ILE A 20 -27.20 -17.70 -2.57
N LEU A 21 -27.00 -17.25 -3.82
CA LEU A 21 -26.04 -16.18 -4.12
C LEU A 21 -26.41 -14.86 -3.44
N GLY A 22 -27.70 -14.54 -3.30
CA GLY A 22 -28.18 -13.36 -2.58
C GLY A 22 -27.78 -13.38 -1.10
N ILE A 23 -28.00 -14.50 -0.42
CA ILE A 23 -27.62 -14.67 1.00
C ILE A 23 -26.09 -14.62 1.17
N LEU A 24 -25.35 -15.34 0.31
CA LEU A 24 -23.89 -15.36 0.37
C LEU A 24 -23.30 -13.97 0.11
N SER A 25 -23.83 -13.23 -0.85
CA SER A 25 -23.35 -11.88 -1.19
C SER A 25 -23.55 -10.89 -0.04
N ALA A 26 -24.68 -10.98 0.67
CA ALA A 26 -24.97 -10.11 1.81
C ALA A 26 -23.93 -10.23 2.94
N VAL A 27 -23.33 -11.40 3.13
CA VAL A 27 -22.30 -11.64 4.15
C VAL A 27 -20.88 -11.51 3.60
N ALA A 28 -20.65 -11.91 2.35
CA ALA A 28 -19.32 -11.94 1.74
C ALA A 28 -18.80 -10.54 1.41
N ILE A 29 -19.64 -9.66 0.86
CA ILE A 29 -19.24 -8.29 0.46
C ILE A 29 -18.67 -7.47 1.63
N PRO A 30 -19.37 -7.30 2.78
CA PRO A 30 -18.82 -6.48 3.86
C PRO A 30 -17.52 -7.04 4.44
N ARG A 31 -17.41 -8.37 4.56
CA ARG A 31 -16.18 -9.02 5.02
C ARG A 31 -15.02 -8.86 4.05
N TYR A 32 -15.31 -8.86 2.75
CA TYR A 32 -14.31 -8.65 1.72
C TYR A 32 -13.76 -7.23 1.76
N LEU A 33 -14.62 -6.22 1.90
CA LEU A 33 -14.21 -4.82 2.06
C LEU A 33 -13.34 -4.60 3.30
N GLU A 34 -13.74 -5.15 4.45
CA GLU A 34 -12.92 -5.10 5.69
C GLU A 34 -11.55 -5.78 5.50
N THR A 35 -11.48 -6.84 4.70
CA THR A 35 -10.23 -7.55 4.43
C THR A 35 -9.30 -6.72 3.54
N ILE A 36 -9.85 -5.96 2.57
CA ILE A 36 -9.07 -5.06 1.72
C ILE A 36 -8.46 -3.94 2.58
N GLU A 37 -9.27 -3.25 3.38
CA GLU A 37 -8.81 -2.16 4.25
C GLU A 37 -7.68 -2.63 5.18
N LYS A 38 -7.85 -3.81 5.81
CA LYS A 38 -6.79 -4.41 6.65
C LYS A 38 -5.53 -4.77 5.86
N SER A 39 -5.67 -5.19 4.62
CA SER A 39 -4.54 -5.50 3.75
C SER A 39 -3.77 -4.24 3.34
N GLU A 40 -4.47 -3.12 3.15
CA GLU A 40 -3.85 -1.83 2.85
C GLU A 40 -3.05 -1.31 4.04
N VAL A 41 -3.65 -1.29 5.23
CA VAL A 41 -2.95 -0.93 6.49
C VAL A 41 -1.70 -1.79 6.70
N ALA A 42 -1.82 -3.12 6.52
CA ALA A 42 -0.68 -4.01 6.68
C ALA A 42 0.42 -3.78 5.61
N SER A 43 0.04 -3.34 4.41
CA SER A 43 1.00 -2.99 3.35
C SER A 43 1.74 -1.71 3.70
N GLU A 44 1.06 -0.71 4.27
CA GLU A 44 1.67 0.53 4.75
C GLU A 44 2.69 0.28 5.85
N ASP A 45 2.28 -0.45 6.88
CA ASP A 45 3.17 -0.84 7.99
C ASP A 45 4.43 -1.53 7.45
N ALA A 46 4.26 -2.43 6.47
CA ALA A 46 5.39 -3.12 5.84
C ALA A 46 6.32 -2.19 5.04
N VAL A 47 5.82 -1.08 4.48
CA VAL A 47 6.67 -0.08 3.81
C VAL A 47 7.44 0.73 4.85
N ILE A 48 6.78 1.19 5.92
CA ILE A 48 7.42 1.93 7.01
C ILE A 48 8.49 1.09 7.70
N ASP A 49 8.23 -0.19 7.96
CA ASP A 49 9.21 -1.11 8.54
C ASP A 49 10.44 -1.27 7.64
N LYS A 50 10.24 -1.38 6.32
CA LYS A 50 11.35 -1.43 5.36
C LYS A 50 12.18 -0.16 5.39
N ILE A 51 11.54 1.00 5.48
CA ILE A 51 12.24 2.29 5.60
C ILE A 51 13.08 2.32 6.87
N CYS A 52 12.52 1.94 8.03
CA CYS A 52 13.25 1.89 9.30
C CYS A 52 14.49 0.98 9.23
N VAL A 53 14.33 -0.23 8.69
CA VAL A 53 15.44 -1.19 8.52
C VAL A 53 16.50 -0.66 7.55
N ALA A 54 16.08 -0.05 6.45
CA ALA A 54 16.98 0.51 5.45
C ALA A 54 17.77 1.70 5.99
N LEU A 55 17.10 2.61 6.71
CA LEU A 55 17.73 3.72 7.40
C LEU A 55 18.78 3.22 8.40
N GLU A 56 18.46 2.21 9.21
CA GLU A 56 19.39 1.64 10.18
C GLU A 56 20.63 1.07 9.49
N ASN A 57 20.44 0.33 8.40
CA ASN A 57 21.53 -0.19 7.59
C ASN A 57 22.40 0.93 7.02
N HIS A 58 21.77 1.99 6.48
CA HIS A 58 22.46 3.17 5.98
C HIS A 58 23.33 3.81 7.08
N ALA A 59 22.77 4.03 8.26
CA ALA A 59 23.48 4.61 9.39
C ALA A 59 24.67 3.75 9.85
N GLN A 60 24.52 2.42 9.85
CA GLN A 60 25.62 1.49 10.13
C GLN A 60 26.73 1.57 9.09
N HIS A 61 26.38 1.63 7.80
CA HIS A 61 27.36 1.81 6.73
C HIS A 61 28.11 3.16 6.85
N LYS A 62 27.41 4.24 7.23
CA LYS A 62 28.04 5.54 7.50
C LYS A 62 28.92 5.51 8.76
N MET A 63 28.56 4.75 9.77
CA MET A 63 29.41 4.53 10.95
C MET A 63 30.75 3.91 10.55
N LEU A 64 30.73 2.89 9.68
CA LEU A 64 31.95 2.22 9.21
C LEU A 64 32.83 3.13 8.34
N THR A 65 32.22 3.98 7.51
CA THR A 65 32.95 4.79 6.52
C THR A 65 33.33 6.19 7.00
N LYS A 66 32.55 6.79 7.91
CA LYS A 66 32.70 8.17 8.41
C LYS A 66 32.95 8.24 9.92
N GLY A 67 32.91 7.12 10.63
CA GLY A 67 33.09 7.07 12.09
C GLY A 67 31.91 7.66 12.88
N ARG A 68 30.76 7.90 12.22
CA ARG A 68 29.54 8.39 12.84
C ARG A 68 28.31 7.90 12.07
N ARG A 69 27.21 7.66 12.78
CA ARG A 69 25.90 7.44 12.19
C ARG A 69 25.40 8.72 11.53
N ILE A 70 25.05 8.61 10.25
CA ILE A 70 24.49 9.70 9.44
C ILE A 70 23.27 9.10 8.73
N TRP A 71 22.18 9.86 8.68
CA TRP A 71 20.95 9.47 8.00
C TRP A 71 20.86 10.21 6.66
N PRO A 72 20.24 9.62 5.63
CA PRO A 72 19.96 10.34 4.40
C PRO A 72 18.93 11.45 4.65
N GLU A 73 18.91 12.43 3.75
CA GLU A 73 17.91 13.49 3.77
C GLU A 73 16.53 12.93 3.42
N ASN A 74 16.44 12.19 2.31
CA ASN A 74 15.24 11.48 1.93
C ASN A 74 15.30 10.04 2.47
N PRO A 75 14.31 9.59 3.27
CA PRO A 75 14.29 8.24 3.82
C PRO A 75 14.16 7.14 2.76
N PHE A 76 13.56 7.44 1.60
CA PHE A 76 13.44 6.50 0.49
C PHE A 76 14.79 6.22 -0.20
N ASP A 77 15.79 7.10 -0.08
CA ASP A 77 17.13 6.89 -0.63
C ASP A 77 17.90 5.76 0.06
N ALA A 78 17.49 5.36 1.27
CA ALA A 78 18.08 4.22 1.94
C ALA A 78 17.57 2.88 1.37
N LEU A 79 16.42 2.86 0.69
CA LEU A 79 15.80 1.64 0.19
C LEU A 79 16.53 1.12 -1.05
N VAL A 80 16.70 -0.20 -1.13
CA VAL A 80 17.20 -0.86 -2.34
C VAL A 80 16.16 -0.86 -3.46
N THR A 81 14.89 -1.01 -3.09
CA THR A 81 13.76 -0.97 -4.00
C THR A 81 12.72 -0.02 -3.43
N VAL A 82 12.56 1.13 -4.07
CA VAL A 82 11.49 2.07 -3.73
C VAL A 82 10.13 1.50 -4.12
N PRO A 83 9.05 1.83 -3.38
CA PRO A 83 7.70 1.53 -3.81
C PRO A 83 7.46 2.02 -5.25
N GLN A 84 6.75 1.24 -6.07
CA GLN A 84 6.49 1.61 -7.48
C GLN A 84 5.67 2.89 -7.61
N THR A 85 4.90 3.21 -6.57
CA THR A 85 4.04 4.39 -6.48
C THR A 85 4.71 5.55 -5.74
N TYR A 86 6.03 5.47 -5.49
CA TYR A 86 6.79 6.56 -4.92
C TYR A 86 7.01 7.67 -5.96
N THR A 87 6.65 8.89 -5.62
CA THR A 87 6.87 10.09 -6.44
C THR A 87 7.84 11.05 -5.75
N THR A 88 8.47 11.91 -6.54
CA THR A 88 9.53 12.84 -6.11
C THR A 88 9.17 14.29 -6.41
N ASP A 89 7.87 14.59 -6.53
CA ASP A 89 7.37 15.96 -6.72
C ASP A 89 7.60 16.83 -5.47
N GLY A 90 7.64 16.21 -4.29
CA GLY A 90 7.83 16.91 -3.02
C GLY A 90 6.53 17.53 -2.49
N ASP A 91 5.40 17.13 -3.06
CA ASP A 91 4.06 17.51 -2.61
C ASP A 91 3.46 16.41 -1.73
N ASP A 92 2.41 16.74 -0.96
CA ASP A 92 1.65 15.73 -0.22
C ASP A 92 1.01 14.75 -1.20
N ALA A 93 0.97 13.46 -0.83
CA ALA A 93 0.38 12.41 -1.65
C ALA A 93 -1.07 12.77 -2.05
N ASP A 94 -1.32 12.87 -3.36
CA ASP A 94 -2.59 13.30 -3.92
C ASP A 94 -3.23 12.26 -4.85
N ALA A 95 -2.49 11.20 -5.18
CA ALA A 95 -2.94 10.09 -6.02
C ALA A 95 -3.06 8.77 -5.24
N ASP A 96 -3.96 7.89 -5.69
CA ASP A 96 -4.20 6.59 -5.06
C ASP A 96 -2.93 5.72 -5.02
N ASN A 97 -2.62 5.21 -3.82
CA ASN A 97 -1.44 4.42 -3.47
C ASN A 97 -0.11 5.16 -3.54
N GLU A 98 -0.11 6.48 -3.72
CA GLU A 98 1.10 7.27 -3.84
C GLU A 98 1.86 7.37 -2.51
N TRP A 99 3.20 7.34 -2.60
CA TRP A 99 4.09 7.65 -1.49
C TRP A 99 4.94 8.87 -1.85
N THR A 100 5.03 9.84 -0.96
CA THR A 100 5.92 10.99 -1.16
C THR A 100 6.75 11.25 0.09
N PHE A 101 7.84 12.01 -0.09
CA PHE A 101 8.57 12.60 1.02
C PHE A 101 8.55 14.11 0.83
N VAL A 102 7.84 14.80 1.71
CA VAL A 102 7.71 16.26 1.71
C VAL A 102 8.73 16.82 2.65
N ASN A 103 9.57 17.69 2.11
CA ASN A 103 10.77 18.15 2.77
C ASN A 103 10.59 19.61 3.20
N TYR A 104 10.70 19.89 4.49
CA TYR A 104 10.39 21.20 5.05
C TYR A 104 11.59 22.15 5.12
N TYR A 105 12.62 21.96 4.27
CA TYR A 105 13.77 22.85 4.30
C TYR A 105 13.34 24.31 4.19
N THR A 106 13.76 25.08 5.18
CA THR A 106 13.99 26.50 5.02
C THR A 106 15.44 26.67 4.58
N ASP A 107 15.74 27.64 3.70
CA ASP A 107 17.09 27.96 3.19
C ASP A 107 18.10 28.40 4.28
N ASP A 108 17.83 28.12 5.54
CA ASP A 108 18.66 28.48 6.67
C ASP A 108 19.69 27.36 6.92
N ASN A 109 20.98 27.69 6.83
CA ASN A 109 22.13 26.76 6.93
C ASN A 109 22.29 26.06 8.30
N VAL A 110 21.29 26.17 9.18
CA VAL A 110 21.18 25.58 10.51
C VAL A 110 19.87 24.82 10.72
N ALA A 111 19.00 24.74 9.71
CA ALA A 111 17.75 24.01 9.80
C ALA A 111 18.00 22.51 10.01
N GLU A 112 17.34 21.95 11.02
CA GLU A 112 17.25 20.50 11.18
C GLU A 112 16.59 19.91 9.93
N ILE A 113 17.15 18.82 9.41
CA ILE A 113 16.50 18.07 8.33
C ILE A 113 15.15 17.61 8.87
N SER A 114 14.08 18.26 8.41
CA SER A 114 12.72 18.01 8.85
C SER A 114 11.88 17.79 7.60
N GLY A 115 11.10 16.73 7.61
CA GLY A 115 10.22 16.34 6.52
C GLY A 115 9.23 15.30 7.01
N GLU A 116 8.21 15.05 6.21
CA GLU A 116 7.24 14.00 6.47
C GLU A 116 7.15 13.03 5.30
N ILE A 117 6.83 11.79 5.62
CA ILE A 117 6.44 10.80 4.61
C ILE A 117 4.93 10.86 4.55
N THR A 118 4.39 11.08 3.35
CA THR A 118 2.95 11.03 3.12
C THR A 118 2.60 9.82 2.28
N HIS A 119 1.41 9.28 2.53
CA HIS A 119 0.85 8.17 1.76
C HIS A 119 -0.66 8.36 1.62
N GLN A 120 -1.16 8.15 0.41
CA GLN A 120 -2.58 8.22 0.10
C GLN A 120 -3.10 6.81 -0.25
N ARG A 121 -4.03 6.30 0.55
CA ARG A 121 -4.73 5.03 0.27
C ARG A 121 -5.67 5.16 -0.91
N ALA A 122 -5.97 4.03 -1.55
CA ALA A 122 -6.93 3.92 -2.65
C ALA A 122 -8.40 3.89 -2.19
N ASP A 123 -8.70 4.28 -0.95
CA ASP A 123 -10.03 4.26 -0.34
C ASP A 123 -10.72 5.64 -0.33
N ASN A 124 -10.12 6.65 -0.98
CA ASN A 124 -10.60 8.04 -0.99
C ASN A 124 -11.71 8.31 -2.03
N THR A 125 -12.82 7.58 -1.94
CA THR A 125 -14.06 7.82 -2.72
C THR A 125 -15.26 8.13 -1.84
#